data_AF-A0A182WJG9-F1
#
_entry.id   AF-A0A182WJG9-F1
#
_cell.length_a   1.000
_cell.length_b   1.000
_cell.length_c   1.000
_cell.angle_alpha   90.00
_cell.angle_beta   90.00
_cell.angle_gamma   90.00
#
_symmetry.space_group_name_H-M   'P 1'
#
loop_
_entity.id
_entity.type
_entity.pdbx_description
1 polymer ?
#
loop_
_entity_poly.entity_id
_entity_poly.type
_entity_poly.pdbx_seq_one_letter_code
_entity_poly.pdbx_strand_id
1 'polypeptide(L)'
;MKVFSTVLLAIVASCAVIEAKTFGKCELAKTLANNGIARASLPDWICLVQHESGFSTTATNNNKNGSKDYGIFQINNKFWCDSSYGSNDCKISCNSLLNDDITDDIKCAKLVHKRHGFNACSQAESKTMKLLFAVVLVLGVSNTIVQAKTFKKCELARVLFDNGISKSLLPDWICLVEHESTFSTTATHKNTDGSTDYGIFQINNKYWCDSDYGANECKIRCKSLLKDDITDAIKCAKLIYSRQGFNAWYGWKDYCDGKPLPDVRSCF
;
A
#
# COMPACT_ATOMS: atom_id res chain seq x y z
N MET A 1 -74.57 20.38 18.74
CA MET A 1 -74.44 19.47 19.90
C MET A 1 -73.40 18.42 19.53
N LYS A 2 -72.22 18.50 20.19
CA LYS A 2 -71.03 17.61 20.20
C LYS A 2 -70.57 16.91 18.91
N VAL A 3 -69.51 17.46 18.33
CA VAL A 3 -68.67 16.88 17.27
C VAL A 3 -67.67 15.91 17.92
N PHE A 4 -67.67 14.63 17.55
CA PHE A 4 -66.61 13.70 17.96
C PHE A 4 -65.52 13.67 16.89
N SER A 5 -64.39 14.29 17.19
CA SER A 5 -63.18 14.25 16.36
C SER A 5 -62.41 12.97 16.68
N THR A 6 -62.45 11.99 15.77
CA THR A 6 -61.59 10.81 15.83
C THR A 6 -60.22 11.18 15.28
N VAL A 7 -59.28 11.48 16.18
CA VAL A 7 -57.87 11.65 15.84
C VAL A 7 -57.27 10.25 15.66
N LEU A 8 -56.99 9.88 14.40
CA LEU A 8 -56.23 8.69 14.07
C LEU A 8 -54.75 8.96 14.38
N LEU A 9 -54.27 8.48 15.52
CA LEU A 9 -52.85 8.59 15.89
C LEU A 9 -52.07 7.56 15.07
N ALA A 10 -51.57 7.96 13.89
CA ALA A 10 -50.62 7.15 13.13
C ALA A 10 -49.29 7.14 13.89
N ILE A 11 -49.04 6.07 14.66
CA ILE A 11 -47.72 5.80 15.24
C ILE A 11 -46.82 5.38 14.09
N VAL A 12 -46.17 6.35 13.46
CA VAL A 12 -45.05 6.10 12.57
C VAL A 12 -43.89 5.69 13.47
N ALA A 13 -43.76 4.40 13.73
CA ALA A 13 -42.53 3.85 14.29
C ALA A 13 -41.46 3.98 13.21
N SER A 14 -40.78 5.13 13.19
CA SER A 14 -39.54 5.28 12.45
C SER A 14 -38.51 4.39 13.13
N CYS A 15 -38.44 3.12 12.73
CA CYS A 15 -37.20 2.39 12.82
C CYS A 15 -36.18 3.25 12.07
N ALA A 16 -35.32 3.97 12.81
CA ALA A 16 -34.08 4.41 12.22
C ALA A 16 -33.41 3.12 11.76
N VAL A 17 -33.50 2.86 10.46
CA VAL A 17 -32.65 1.86 9.83
C VAL A 17 -31.26 2.42 10.07
N ILE A 18 -30.58 1.91 11.09
CA ILE A 18 -29.16 2.21 11.32
C ILE A 18 -28.47 1.56 10.12
N GLU A 19 -28.41 2.29 9.01
CA GLU A 19 -27.69 1.83 7.84
C GLU A 19 -26.23 1.73 8.23
N ALA A 20 -25.72 0.51 8.26
CA ALA A 20 -24.32 0.23 8.54
C ALA A 20 -23.45 1.11 7.65
N LYS A 21 -22.56 1.90 8.24
CA LYS A 21 -21.65 2.74 7.46
C LYS A 21 -20.78 1.88 6.56
N THR A 22 -20.79 2.22 5.28
CA THR A 22 -19.84 1.69 4.30
C THR A 22 -18.97 2.85 3.83
N PHE A 23 -17.67 2.79 4.10
CA PHE A 23 -16.78 3.88 3.72
C PHE A 23 -16.52 3.92 2.21
N GLY A 24 -16.44 5.12 1.65
CA GLY A 24 -15.80 5.33 0.36
C GLY A 24 -14.26 5.18 0.48
N LYS A 25 -13.58 4.70 -0.58
CA LYS A 25 -12.12 4.48 -0.57
C LYS A 25 -11.33 5.72 -0.13
N CYS A 26 -11.62 6.87 -0.71
CA CYS A 26 -10.93 8.12 -0.40
C CYS A 26 -11.28 8.66 0.98
N GLU A 27 -12.52 8.45 1.45
CA GLU A 27 -12.95 8.83 2.80
C GLU A 27 -12.19 8.01 3.84
N LEU A 28 -12.18 6.69 3.68
CA LEU A 28 -11.44 5.80 4.56
C LEU A 28 -9.96 6.12 4.56
N ALA A 29 -9.35 6.37 3.39
CA ALA A 29 -7.92 6.70 3.30
C ALA A 29 -7.58 7.97 4.08
N LYS A 30 -8.43 8.99 4.03
CA LYS A 30 -8.29 10.21 4.84
C LYS A 30 -8.44 9.91 6.33
N THR A 31 -9.47 9.15 6.72
CA THR A 31 -9.71 8.76 8.12
C THR A 31 -8.51 8.00 8.70
N LEU A 32 -7.96 7.04 7.94
CA LEU A 32 -6.76 6.29 8.33
C LEU A 32 -5.53 7.18 8.47
N ALA A 33 -5.30 8.07 7.50
CA ALA A 33 -4.18 9.02 7.54
C ALA A 33 -4.24 9.92 8.77
N ASN A 34 -5.44 10.45 9.07
CA ASN A 34 -5.67 11.31 10.22
C ASN A 34 -5.48 10.57 11.56
N ASN A 35 -5.63 9.25 11.57
CA ASN A 35 -5.38 8.39 12.73
C ASN A 35 -3.96 7.77 12.73
N GLY A 36 -3.04 8.38 11.99
CA GLY A 36 -1.62 8.08 12.04
C GLY A 36 -1.24 6.77 11.32
N ILE A 37 -1.99 6.37 10.30
CA ILE A 37 -1.50 5.45 9.27
C ILE A 37 -0.66 6.26 8.27
N ALA A 38 0.55 5.79 7.97
CA ALA A 38 1.43 6.48 7.03
C ALA A 38 0.77 6.48 5.64
N ARG A 39 0.78 7.65 4.97
CA ARG A 39 0.18 7.81 3.63
C ARG A 39 0.69 6.77 2.62
N ALA A 40 1.98 6.47 2.67
CA ALA A 40 2.61 5.45 1.82
C ALA A 40 2.01 4.05 2.00
N SER A 41 1.51 3.71 3.19
CA SER A 41 0.87 2.41 3.45
C SER A 41 -0.63 2.39 3.16
N LEU A 42 -1.29 3.53 2.97
CA LEU A 42 -2.74 3.60 2.78
C LEU A 42 -3.27 2.67 1.68
N PRO A 43 -2.62 2.50 0.51
CA PRO A 43 -3.07 1.54 -0.49
C PRO A 43 -3.25 0.12 0.06
N ASP A 44 -2.31 -0.37 0.88
CA ASP A 44 -2.39 -1.70 1.49
C ASP A 44 -3.54 -1.81 2.49
N TRP A 45 -3.75 -0.78 3.31
CA TRP A 45 -4.86 -0.73 4.27
C TRP A 45 -6.22 -0.67 3.58
N ILE A 46 -6.35 0.13 2.52
CA ILE A 46 -7.58 0.21 1.71
C ILE A 46 -7.87 -1.12 1.03
N CYS A 47 -6.82 -1.77 0.51
CA CYS A 47 -6.93 -3.07 -0.13
C CYS A 47 -7.32 -4.18 0.85
N LEU A 48 -6.71 -4.20 2.04
CA LEU A 48 -7.10 -5.08 3.15
C LEU A 48 -8.60 -4.92 3.43
N VAL A 49 -9.04 -3.70 3.74
CA VAL A 49 -10.44 -3.44 4.09
C VAL A 49 -11.39 -3.82 2.95
N GLN A 50 -11.01 -3.56 1.70
CA GLN A 50 -11.82 -3.94 0.55
C GLN A 50 -12.09 -5.45 0.50
N HIS A 51 -11.08 -6.26 0.80
CA HIS A 51 -11.17 -7.72 0.73
C HIS A 51 -11.75 -8.36 1.99
N GLU A 52 -11.54 -7.75 3.16
CA GLU A 52 -11.98 -8.30 4.43
C GLU A 52 -13.45 -7.96 4.72
N SER A 53 -13.88 -6.72 4.48
CA SER A 53 -15.22 -6.25 4.88
C SER A 53 -16.00 -5.56 3.77
N GLY A 54 -15.39 -5.32 2.61
CA GLY A 54 -16.00 -4.49 1.57
C GLY A 54 -16.26 -3.05 2.07
N PHE A 55 -15.44 -2.55 3.00
CA PHE A 55 -15.56 -1.23 3.63
C PHE A 55 -16.71 -1.07 4.63
N SER A 56 -17.40 -2.14 5.01
CA SER A 56 -18.50 -2.08 5.99
C SER A 56 -17.96 -2.09 7.43
N THR A 57 -18.41 -1.14 8.25
CA THR A 57 -18.04 -1.04 9.68
C THR A 57 -18.67 -2.10 10.55
N THR A 58 -19.75 -2.76 10.10
CA THR A 58 -20.46 -3.77 10.88
C THR A 58 -20.28 -5.18 10.32
N ALA A 59 -19.32 -5.38 9.41
CA ALA A 59 -19.06 -6.68 8.81
C ALA A 59 -18.66 -7.69 9.89
N THR A 60 -19.22 -8.90 9.82
CA THR A 60 -18.79 -10.01 10.67
C THR A 60 -18.72 -11.32 9.90
N ASN A 61 -17.76 -12.17 10.28
CA ASN A 61 -17.58 -13.48 9.67
C ASN A 61 -17.34 -14.56 10.73
N ASN A 62 -17.98 -15.72 10.59
CA ASN A 62 -17.81 -16.85 11.50
C ASN A 62 -16.77 -17.84 10.96
N ASN A 63 -15.80 -18.21 11.78
CA ASN A 63 -14.74 -19.13 11.40
C ASN A 63 -15.06 -20.57 11.80
N LYS A 64 -14.51 -21.53 11.06
CA LYS A 64 -14.70 -22.98 11.32
C LYS A 64 -14.24 -23.42 12.70
N ASN A 65 -13.28 -22.71 13.29
CA ASN A 65 -12.75 -22.99 14.61
C ASN A 65 -13.59 -22.38 15.75
N GLY A 66 -14.78 -21.84 15.47
CA GLY A 66 -15.67 -21.21 16.44
C GLY A 66 -15.37 -19.75 16.77
N SER A 67 -14.23 -19.21 16.32
CA SER A 67 -13.94 -17.77 16.44
C SER A 67 -14.77 -16.95 15.45
N LYS A 68 -14.84 -15.64 15.68
CA LYS A 68 -15.57 -14.69 14.84
C LYS A 68 -14.72 -13.45 14.59
N ASP A 69 -14.84 -12.91 13.39
CA ASP A 69 -14.18 -11.68 12.94
C ASP A 69 -15.17 -10.51 12.98
N TYR A 70 -14.68 -9.33 13.35
CA TYR A 70 -15.50 -8.16 13.64
C TYR A 70 -14.97 -6.91 12.94
N GLY A 71 -15.91 -6.11 12.45
CA GLY A 71 -15.67 -4.74 12.02
C GLY A 71 -14.93 -4.59 10.70
N ILE A 72 -14.58 -3.36 10.39
CA ILE A 72 -14.03 -2.97 9.09
C ILE A 72 -12.70 -3.68 8.74
N PHE A 73 -11.93 -4.09 9.75
CA PHE A 73 -10.67 -4.82 9.59
C PHE A 73 -10.78 -6.33 9.84
N GLN A 74 -11.98 -6.87 10.09
CA GLN A 74 -12.20 -8.28 10.43
C GLN A 74 -11.27 -8.78 11.56
N ILE A 75 -11.29 -8.08 12.70
CA ILE A 75 -10.47 -8.39 13.86
C ILE A 75 -11.06 -9.59 14.61
N ASN A 76 -10.24 -10.61 14.84
CA ASN A 76 -10.68 -11.90 15.37
C ASN A 76 -10.76 -11.94 16.92
N ASN A 77 -11.91 -12.39 17.47
CA ASN A 77 -12.15 -12.50 18.91
C ASN A 77 -11.38 -13.62 19.65
N LYS A 78 -10.65 -14.48 18.93
CA LYS A 78 -9.79 -15.48 19.55
C LYS A 78 -8.59 -14.84 20.24
N PHE A 79 -8.16 -13.67 19.78
CA PHE A 79 -6.91 -13.04 20.21
C PHE A 79 -7.01 -11.56 20.56
N TRP A 80 -7.88 -10.80 19.90
CA TRP A 80 -7.72 -9.33 19.84
C TRP A 80 -8.79 -8.55 20.59
N CYS A 81 -10.03 -9.00 20.60
CA CYS A 81 -11.15 -8.32 21.25
C CYS A 81 -11.94 -9.29 22.16
N ASP A 82 -12.64 -8.74 23.14
CA ASP A 82 -13.42 -9.56 24.08
C ASP A 82 -14.86 -9.79 23.62
N SER A 83 -15.19 -11.08 23.46
CA SER A 83 -16.55 -11.61 23.34
C SER A 83 -16.73 -12.84 24.26
N SER A 84 -15.94 -12.93 25.33
CA SER A 84 -15.83 -14.09 26.23
C SER A 84 -15.40 -15.40 25.55
N TYR A 85 -14.69 -15.30 24.40
CA TYR A 85 -14.23 -16.46 23.62
C TYR A 85 -12.73 -16.73 23.75
N GLY A 86 -11.89 -15.70 23.62
CA GLY A 86 -10.44 -15.84 23.61
C GLY A 86 -9.72 -14.72 24.35
N SER A 87 -8.47 -14.48 23.98
CA SER A 87 -7.69 -13.36 24.53
C SER A 87 -8.20 -12.03 24.00
N ASN A 88 -7.89 -10.96 24.73
CA ASN A 88 -8.23 -9.59 24.36
C ASN A 88 -6.98 -8.71 24.45
N ASP A 89 -6.14 -8.76 23.43
CA ASP A 89 -4.89 -8.00 23.40
C ASP A 89 -5.10 -6.50 23.13
N CYS A 90 -6.17 -6.13 22.42
CA CYS A 90 -6.51 -4.73 22.19
C CYS A 90 -7.21 -4.06 23.38
N LYS A 91 -7.63 -4.83 24.39
CA LYS A 91 -8.34 -4.34 25.58
C LYS A 91 -9.64 -3.63 25.25
N ILE A 92 -10.37 -4.14 24.27
CA ILE A 92 -11.67 -3.62 23.81
C ILE A 92 -12.72 -4.73 23.77
N SER A 93 -14.00 -4.36 23.79
CA SER A 93 -15.09 -5.30 23.49
C SER A 93 -15.18 -5.52 21.97
N CYS A 94 -15.47 -6.73 21.49
CA CYS A 94 -15.69 -6.94 20.06
C CYS A 94 -16.87 -6.14 19.51
N ASN A 95 -17.83 -5.74 20.36
CA ASN A 95 -18.95 -4.89 19.95
C ASN A 95 -18.51 -3.45 19.63
N SER A 96 -17.40 -2.97 20.20
CA SER A 96 -16.90 -1.63 19.86
C SER A 96 -16.42 -1.56 18.41
N LEU A 97 -16.04 -2.69 17.81
CA LEU A 97 -15.66 -2.78 16.40
C LEU A 97 -16.84 -2.74 15.42
N LEU A 98 -18.08 -2.63 15.90
CA LEU A 98 -19.31 -2.68 15.08
C LEU A 98 -20.06 -1.35 15.11
N ASN A 99 -19.33 -0.24 15.02
CA ASN A 99 -19.90 1.10 15.00
C ASN A 99 -19.20 2.00 13.96
N ASP A 100 -19.74 3.20 13.71
CA ASP A 100 -19.27 4.08 12.64
C ASP A 100 -17.96 4.83 12.96
N ASP A 101 -17.64 4.99 14.25
CA ASP A 101 -16.35 5.50 14.72
C ASP A 101 -15.34 4.36 14.77
N ILE A 102 -14.50 4.31 13.73
CA ILE A 102 -13.46 3.29 13.57
C ILE A 102 -12.15 3.63 14.31
N THR A 103 -12.15 4.58 15.25
CA THR A 103 -10.91 5.03 15.90
C THR A 103 -10.27 3.93 16.75
N ASP A 104 -11.07 3.16 17.50
CA ASP A 104 -10.58 2.01 18.26
C ASP A 104 -10.23 0.82 17.35
N ASP A 105 -10.99 0.60 16.27
CA ASP A 105 -10.66 -0.35 15.20
C ASP A 105 -9.26 -0.09 14.65
N ILE A 106 -8.95 1.16 14.27
CA ILE A 106 -7.65 1.55 13.71
C ILE A 106 -6.54 1.31 14.73
N LYS A 107 -6.76 1.64 16.01
CA LYS A 107 -5.77 1.40 17.07
C LYS A 107 -5.48 -0.09 17.22
N CYS A 108 -6.52 -0.92 17.26
CA CYS A 108 -6.37 -2.37 17.36
C CYS A 108 -5.71 -2.96 16.12
N ALA A 109 -6.14 -2.58 14.92
CA ALA A 109 -5.56 -3.05 13.67
C ALA A 109 -4.08 -2.65 13.52
N LYS A 110 -3.68 -1.47 14.01
CA LYS A 110 -2.24 -1.07 14.08
C LYS A 110 -1.44 -1.99 15.00
N LEU A 111 -2.01 -2.46 16.10
CA LEU A 111 -1.37 -3.42 16.99
C LEU A 111 -1.20 -4.77 16.30
N VAL A 112 -2.23 -5.25 15.60
CA VAL A 112 -2.18 -6.47 14.78
C VAL A 112 -1.07 -6.35 13.73
N HIS A 113 -1.06 -5.26 12.96
CA HIS A 113 -0.05 -4.97 11.94
C HIS A 113 1.36 -4.95 12.52
N LYS A 114 1.55 -4.32 13.67
CA LYS A 114 2.85 -4.24 14.33
C LYS A 114 3.39 -5.62 14.72
N ARG A 115 2.52 -6.56 15.10
CA ARG A 115 2.93 -7.90 15.56
C ARG A 115 3.07 -8.90 14.41
N HIS A 116 2.20 -8.85 13.42
CA HIS A 116 2.12 -9.89 12.39
C HIS A 116 2.45 -9.39 10.97
N GLY A 117 2.51 -8.07 10.79
CA GLY A 117 2.42 -7.47 9.46
C GLY A 117 1.09 -7.81 8.78
N PHE A 118 0.89 -7.28 7.59
CA PHE A 118 0.01 -7.90 6.60
C PHE A 118 0.45 -7.44 5.21
N ASN A 119 0.38 -8.36 4.25
CA ASN A 119 0.80 -8.11 2.87
C ASN A 119 -0.44 -8.10 1.98
N ALA A 120 -1.49 -7.41 2.43
CA ALA A 120 -2.85 -7.60 1.94
C ALA A 120 -2.97 -7.38 0.42
N CYS A 121 -2.31 -6.35 -0.13
CA CYS A 121 -2.44 -6.04 -1.55
C CYS A 121 -1.43 -6.74 -2.47
N SER A 122 -0.25 -7.11 -1.97
CA SER A 122 0.69 -7.93 -2.76
C SER A 122 0.24 -9.39 -2.91
N GLN A 123 -0.74 -9.84 -2.13
CA GLN A 123 -1.29 -11.21 -2.20
C GLN A 123 -2.72 -11.30 -2.75
N ALA A 124 -3.53 -10.24 -2.66
CA ALA A 124 -4.89 -10.22 -3.20
C ALA A 124 -4.93 -10.34 -4.74
N GLU A 125 -3.89 -9.85 -5.43
CA GLU A 125 -3.72 -10.02 -6.89
C GLU A 125 -3.32 -11.46 -7.28
N SER A 126 -2.98 -12.34 -6.32
CA SER A 126 -2.50 -13.70 -6.59
C SER A 126 -3.60 -14.78 -6.55
N LYS A 127 -4.67 -14.58 -5.76
CA LYS A 127 -5.67 -15.66 -5.53
C LYS A 127 -6.74 -15.75 -6.61
N THR A 128 -7.15 -14.63 -7.21
CA THR A 128 -8.11 -14.60 -8.33
C THR A 128 -7.51 -15.16 -9.63
N MET A 129 -6.17 -15.20 -9.71
CA MET A 129 -5.44 -15.69 -10.87
C MET A 129 -5.37 -17.23 -10.93
N LYS A 130 -5.48 -17.94 -9.80
CA LYS A 130 -5.36 -19.41 -9.78
C LYS A 130 -6.55 -20.15 -10.41
N LEU A 131 -7.75 -19.59 -10.31
CA LEU A 131 -8.96 -20.20 -10.89
C LEU A 131 -9.07 -19.90 -12.40
N LEU A 132 -8.54 -18.76 -12.85
CA LEU A 132 -8.44 -18.40 -14.26
C LEU A 132 -7.33 -19.19 -14.98
N PHE A 133 -6.22 -19.50 -14.30
CA PHE A 133 -5.10 -20.26 -14.88
C PHE A 133 -5.47 -21.68 -15.30
N ALA A 134 -6.38 -22.35 -14.58
CA ALA A 134 -6.83 -23.70 -14.95
C ALA A 134 -7.67 -23.73 -16.24
N VAL A 135 -8.36 -22.63 -16.56
CA VAL A 135 -9.18 -22.50 -17.78
C VAL A 135 -8.33 -21.96 -18.95
N VAL A 136 -7.38 -21.06 -18.68
CA VAL A 136 -6.51 -20.44 -19.70
C VAL A 136 -5.42 -21.39 -20.22
N LEU A 137 -4.97 -22.37 -19.43
CA LEU A 137 -4.00 -23.39 -19.89
C LEU A 137 -4.52 -24.26 -21.04
N VAL A 138 -5.84 -24.33 -21.25
CA VAL A 138 -6.46 -25.14 -22.32
C VAL A 138 -6.72 -24.32 -23.58
N LEU A 139 -6.72 -22.98 -23.52
CA LEU A 139 -7.02 -22.11 -24.65
C LEU A 139 -6.11 -20.87 -24.67
N GLY A 140 -4.97 -21.00 -25.36
CA GLY A 140 -4.22 -19.86 -25.88
C GLY A 140 -3.23 -19.21 -24.91
N VAL A 141 -1.95 -19.37 -25.21
CA VAL A 141 -0.84 -18.58 -24.65
C VAL A 141 -1.13 -17.10 -24.88
N SER A 142 -1.65 -16.45 -23.85
CA SER A 142 -1.80 -15.01 -23.80
C SER A 142 -0.52 -14.43 -23.24
N ASN A 143 0.32 -13.86 -24.10
CA ASN A 143 1.44 -13.02 -23.67
C ASN A 143 0.87 -11.88 -22.82
N THR A 144 0.99 -11.97 -21.50
CA THR A 144 0.78 -10.81 -20.63
C THR A 144 1.88 -9.83 -20.95
N ILE A 145 1.57 -8.84 -21.79
CA ILE A 145 2.43 -7.66 -21.94
C ILE A 145 2.38 -6.97 -20.58
N VAL A 146 3.40 -7.21 -19.75
CA VAL A 146 3.66 -6.36 -18.58
C VAL A 146 3.99 -5.00 -19.17
N GLN A 147 2.99 -4.11 -19.23
CA GLN A 147 3.21 -2.77 -19.72
C GLN A 147 4.08 -2.06 -18.69
N ALA A 148 5.33 -1.79 -19.06
CA ALA A 148 6.30 -1.10 -18.20
C ALA A 148 5.74 0.24 -17.71
N LYS A 149 5.80 0.51 -16.41
CA LYS A 149 5.45 1.82 -15.87
C LYS A 149 6.55 2.84 -16.16
N THR A 150 6.17 3.94 -16.78
CA THR A 150 7.00 5.15 -16.86
C THR A 150 6.37 6.25 -16.03
N PHE A 151 7.09 6.73 -15.01
CA PHE A 151 6.58 7.79 -14.15
C PHE A 151 6.61 9.16 -14.85
N LYS A 152 5.62 10.00 -14.55
CA LYS A 152 5.73 11.44 -14.84
C LYS A 152 6.55 12.14 -13.75
N LYS A 153 7.26 13.22 -14.09
CA LYS A 153 8.08 14.02 -13.15
C LYS A 153 7.41 14.29 -11.80
N CYS A 154 6.23 14.92 -11.81
CA CYS A 154 5.53 15.27 -10.57
C CYS A 154 4.87 14.07 -9.87
N GLU A 155 4.58 12.99 -10.59
CA GLU A 155 4.14 11.74 -9.97
C GLU A 155 5.29 11.15 -9.15
N LEU A 156 6.46 11.01 -9.77
CA LEU A 156 7.65 10.50 -9.08
C LEU A 156 8.05 11.41 -7.92
N ALA A 157 8.09 12.73 -8.10
CA ALA A 157 8.50 13.66 -7.05
C ALA A 157 7.64 13.51 -5.78
N ARG A 158 6.32 13.29 -5.94
CA ARG A 158 5.41 13.02 -4.81
C ARG A 158 5.68 11.66 -4.18
N VAL A 159 5.84 10.61 -5.00
CA VAL A 159 6.16 9.26 -4.48
C VAL A 159 7.47 9.24 -3.69
N LEU A 160 8.52 9.92 -4.18
CA LEU A 160 9.79 10.04 -3.47
C LEU A 160 9.65 10.81 -2.16
N PHE A 161 8.91 11.93 -2.18
CA PHE A 161 8.64 12.72 -0.98
C PHE A 161 7.87 11.91 0.07
N ASP A 162 6.82 11.22 -0.35
CA ASP A 162 5.98 10.38 0.51
C ASP A 162 6.76 9.18 1.10
N ASN A 163 7.86 8.77 0.46
CA ASN A 163 8.80 7.77 0.95
C ASN A 163 10.01 8.36 1.73
N GLY A 164 9.88 9.62 2.16
CA GLY A 164 10.79 10.27 3.10
C GLY A 164 12.09 10.76 2.48
N ILE A 165 12.09 11.11 1.18
CA ILE A 165 13.11 11.97 0.59
C ILE A 165 12.71 13.42 0.85
N SER A 166 13.63 14.24 1.38
CA SER A 166 13.33 15.64 1.69
C SER A 166 13.05 16.45 0.42
N LYS A 167 12.18 17.46 0.52
CA LYS A 167 11.86 18.35 -0.62
C LYS A 167 13.11 18.99 -1.25
N SER A 168 14.14 19.25 -0.45
CA SER A 168 15.39 19.85 -0.92
C SER A 168 16.21 18.93 -1.83
N LEU A 169 16.06 17.60 -1.70
CA LEU A 169 16.79 16.61 -2.52
C LEU A 169 16.00 16.15 -3.74
N LEU A 170 14.70 16.46 -3.81
CA LEU A 170 13.85 16.01 -4.93
C LEU A 170 14.36 16.46 -6.31
N PRO A 171 14.86 17.69 -6.53
CA PRO A 171 15.41 18.08 -7.83
C PRO A 171 16.54 17.15 -8.29
N ASP A 172 17.46 16.78 -7.41
CA ASP A 172 18.55 15.86 -7.70
C ASP A 172 18.07 14.45 -8.04
N TRP A 173 17.16 13.90 -7.22
CA TRP A 173 16.61 12.56 -7.47
C TRP A 173 15.83 12.49 -8.79
N ILE A 174 15.09 13.54 -9.14
CA ILE A 174 14.37 13.61 -10.41
C ILE A 174 15.35 13.69 -11.58
N CYS A 175 16.39 14.52 -11.48
CA CYS A 175 17.43 14.61 -12.51
C CYS A 175 18.16 13.26 -12.69
N LEU A 176 18.54 12.61 -11.58
CA LEU A 176 19.16 11.29 -11.60
C LEU A 176 18.30 10.29 -12.36
N VAL A 177 17.02 10.16 -12.01
CA VAL A 177 16.13 9.18 -12.65
C VAL A 177 15.89 9.48 -14.12
N GLU A 178 15.81 10.77 -14.50
CA GLU A 178 15.69 11.19 -15.90
C GLU A 178 16.85 10.65 -16.73
N HIS A 179 18.08 10.79 -16.23
CA HIS A 179 19.30 10.42 -16.95
C HIS A 179 19.70 8.94 -16.80
N GLU A 180 19.22 8.25 -15.77
CA GLU A 180 19.50 6.82 -15.57
C GLU A 180 18.49 5.93 -16.31
N SER A 181 17.19 6.27 -16.29
CA SER A 181 16.14 5.36 -16.79
C SER A 181 15.06 6.02 -17.64
N THR A 182 15.12 7.34 -17.83
CA THR A 182 14.01 8.10 -18.42
C THR A 182 12.68 7.78 -17.71
N PHE A 183 12.73 7.68 -16.38
CA PHE A 183 11.60 7.39 -15.49
C PHE A 183 10.95 6.00 -15.63
N SER A 184 11.59 5.05 -16.34
CA SER A 184 11.05 3.70 -16.54
C SER A 184 11.38 2.75 -15.38
N THR A 185 10.37 2.07 -14.83
CA THR A 185 10.56 1.06 -13.77
C THR A 185 11.22 -0.21 -14.26
N THR A 186 11.15 -0.51 -15.55
CA THR A 186 11.70 -1.75 -16.12
C THR A 186 12.99 -1.54 -16.90
N ALA A 187 13.61 -0.36 -16.80
CA ALA A 187 14.88 -0.09 -17.47
C ALA A 187 15.98 -1.05 -16.99
N THR A 188 16.76 -1.58 -17.92
CA THR A 188 17.93 -2.40 -17.59
C THR A 188 19.08 -2.08 -18.52
N HIS A 189 20.29 -2.00 -17.98
CA HIS A 189 21.51 -1.78 -18.75
C HIS A 189 22.56 -2.86 -18.44
N LYS A 190 23.20 -3.40 -19.49
CA LYS A 190 24.25 -4.43 -19.33
C LYS A 190 25.62 -3.77 -19.41
N ASN A 191 26.41 -3.88 -18.35
CA ASN A 191 27.75 -3.31 -18.27
C ASN A 191 28.80 -4.23 -18.90
N THR A 192 29.92 -3.63 -19.30
CA THR A 192 31.07 -4.34 -19.91
C THR A 192 31.75 -5.32 -18.96
N ASP A 193 31.67 -5.10 -17.64
CA ASP A 193 32.19 -5.99 -16.61
C ASP A 193 31.28 -7.20 -16.30
N GLY A 194 30.20 -7.35 -17.07
CA GLY A 194 29.22 -8.43 -16.92
C GLY A 194 28.13 -8.15 -15.88
N SER A 195 28.21 -7.07 -15.11
CA SER A 195 27.12 -6.66 -14.23
C SER A 195 25.94 -6.08 -15.02
N THR A 196 24.80 -5.91 -14.36
CA THR A 196 23.59 -5.33 -14.95
C THR A 196 22.99 -4.33 -13.95
N ASP A 197 22.52 -3.19 -14.46
CA ASP A 197 21.78 -2.18 -13.72
C ASP A 197 20.27 -2.37 -13.89
N TYR A 198 19.52 -2.16 -12.81
CA TYR A 198 18.10 -2.50 -12.75
C TYR A 198 17.23 -1.33 -12.28
N GLY A 199 16.14 -1.14 -13.01
CA GLY A 199 14.99 -0.34 -12.64
C GLY A 199 15.20 1.16 -12.70
N ILE A 200 14.27 1.87 -12.07
CA ILE A 200 14.14 3.33 -12.19
C ILE A 200 15.39 4.12 -11.72
N PHE A 201 16.18 3.54 -10.81
CA PHE A 201 17.43 4.13 -10.30
C PHE A 201 18.69 3.45 -10.86
N GLN A 202 18.57 2.54 -11.84
CA GLN A 202 19.69 1.78 -12.41
C GLN A 202 20.63 1.19 -11.33
N ILE A 203 20.06 0.41 -10.41
CA ILE A 203 20.80 -0.17 -9.28
C ILE A 203 21.56 -1.43 -9.75
N ASN A 204 22.88 -1.42 -9.57
CA ASN A 204 23.78 -2.45 -10.07
C ASN A 204 23.76 -3.76 -9.26
N ASN A 205 23.65 -4.90 -9.94
CA ASN A 205 23.60 -6.22 -9.29
C ASN A 205 24.94 -6.76 -8.78
N LYS A 206 26.07 -6.14 -9.11
CA LYS A 206 27.38 -6.54 -8.56
C LYS A 206 27.46 -6.29 -7.06
N TYR A 207 26.70 -5.31 -6.56
CA TYR A 207 26.77 -4.86 -5.17
C TYR A 207 25.43 -4.95 -4.44
N TRP A 208 24.33 -4.53 -5.07
CA TRP A 208 23.16 -4.09 -4.30
C TRP A 208 22.01 -5.10 -4.24
N CYS A 209 21.80 -5.91 -5.26
CA CYS A 209 20.72 -6.91 -5.31
C CYS A 209 21.26 -8.32 -5.59
N ASP A 210 20.39 -9.35 -5.56
CA ASP A 210 20.81 -10.74 -5.73
C ASP A 210 21.49 -11.03 -7.08
N SER A 211 22.66 -11.67 -7.02
CA SER A 211 23.42 -12.07 -8.20
C SER A 211 24.49 -13.09 -7.80
N ASP A 212 25.18 -13.64 -8.80
CA ASP A 212 26.32 -14.54 -8.59
C ASP A 212 27.55 -13.82 -7.99
N TYR A 213 27.54 -12.48 -7.89
CA TYR A 213 28.61 -11.71 -7.23
C TYR A 213 28.51 -11.74 -5.69
N GLY A 214 27.33 -12.02 -5.13
CA GLY A 214 27.16 -12.36 -3.71
C GLY A 214 27.08 -11.21 -2.69
N ALA A 215 27.22 -9.94 -3.07
CA ALA A 215 27.17 -8.83 -2.12
C ALA A 215 25.75 -8.53 -1.59
N ASN A 216 24.77 -8.40 -2.50
CA ASN A 216 23.34 -8.14 -2.23
C ASN A 216 23.08 -7.26 -1.00
N GLU A 217 23.69 -6.08 -0.96
CA GLU A 217 23.67 -5.25 0.25
C GLU A 217 22.27 -4.74 0.62
N CYS A 218 21.38 -4.59 -0.36
CA CYS A 218 19.98 -4.23 -0.12
C CYS A 218 19.13 -5.44 0.32
N LYS A 219 19.67 -6.67 0.28
CA LYS A 219 19.00 -7.92 0.69
C LYS A 219 17.68 -8.17 -0.05
N ILE A 220 17.66 -7.88 -1.35
CA ILE A 220 16.48 -8.01 -2.21
C ILE A 220 16.82 -8.76 -3.49
N ARG A 221 15.78 -9.25 -4.17
CA ARG A 221 15.95 -9.73 -5.55
C ARG A 221 16.05 -8.56 -6.53
N CYS A 222 16.92 -8.58 -7.52
CA CYS A 222 17.02 -7.57 -8.58
C CYS A 222 15.70 -7.43 -9.34
N LYS A 223 14.94 -8.52 -9.50
CA LYS A 223 13.59 -8.46 -10.07
C LYS A 223 12.63 -7.57 -9.27
N SER A 224 12.87 -7.36 -7.98
CA SER A 224 12.05 -6.44 -7.15
C SER A 224 12.27 -4.98 -7.54
N LEU A 225 13.39 -4.64 -8.16
CA LEU A 225 13.71 -3.31 -8.67
C LEU A 225 12.97 -2.98 -9.98
N LEU A 226 12.38 -3.98 -10.63
CA LEU A 226 11.65 -3.85 -11.90
C LEU A 226 10.12 -3.76 -11.73
N LYS A 227 9.65 -3.60 -10.49
CA LYS A 227 8.21 -3.49 -10.19
C LYS A 227 7.72 -2.06 -10.38
N ASP A 228 6.43 -1.92 -10.69
CA ASP A 228 5.76 -0.62 -10.77
C ASP A 228 5.65 0.07 -9.40
N ASP A 229 5.50 -0.72 -8.33
CA ASP A 229 5.74 -0.27 -6.96
C ASP A 229 7.25 -0.20 -6.70
N ILE A 230 7.76 1.02 -6.66
CA ILE A 230 9.19 1.32 -6.50
C ILE A 230 9.64 1.41 -5.04
N THR A 231 8.83 0.98 -4.06
CA THR A 231 9.18 1.08 -2.63
C THR A 231 10.51 0.40 -2.28
N ASP A 232 10.74 -0.81 -2.79
CA ASP A 232 12.01 -1.54 -2.56
C ASP A 232 13.19 -0.83 -3.24
N ALA A 233 12.96 -0.28 -4.45
CA ALA A 233 13.95 0.48 -5.19
C ALA A 233 14.33 1.78 -4.46
N ILE A 234 13.36 2.52 -3.90
CA ILE A 234 13.60 3.73 -3.10
C ILE A 234 14.39 3.39 -1.83
N LYS A 235 14.03 2.32 -1.11
CA LYS A 235 14.78 1.89 0.09
C LYS A 235 16.23 1.59 -0.24
N CYS A 236 16.48 0.86 -1.33
CA CYS A 236 17.83 0.53 -1.78
C CYS A 236 18.59 1.79 -2.24
N ALA A 237 17.97 2.66 -3.03
CA ALA A 237 18.58 3.92 -3.46
C ALA A 237 18.94 4.84 -2.27
N LYS A 238 18.08 4.93 -1.25
CA LYS A 238 18.40 5.67 -0.01
C LYS A 238 19.59 5.09 0.73
N LEU A 239 19.74 3.76 0.77
CA LEU A 239 20.90 3.11 1.34
C LEU A 239 22.18 3.48 0.57
N ILE A 240 22.14 3.41 -0.77
CA ILE A 240 23.26 3.80 -1.63
C ILE A 240 23.64 5.27 -1.38
N TYR A 241 22.66 6.17 -1.43
CA TYR A 241 22.85 7.60 -1.16
C TYR A 241 23.45 7.85 0.23
N SER A 242 23.01 7.13 1.26
CA SER A 242 23.55 7.28 2.62
C SER A 242 25.03 6.89 2.73
N ARG A 243 25.54 6.03 1.83
CA ARG A 243 26.92 5.53 1.85
C ARG A 243 27.83 6.28 0.88
N GLN A 244 27.30 6.69 -0.27
CA GLN A 244 28.10 7.18 -1.39
C GLN A 244 27.62 8.55 -1.93
N GLY A 245 26.53 9.09 -1.40
CA GLY A 245 25.84 10.26 -1.96
C GLY A 245 25.35 10.00 -3.39
N PHE A 246 25.06 11.06 -4.13
CA PHE A 246 24.65 10.93 -5.53
C PHE A 246 25.80 10.53 -6.48
N ASN A 247 27.06 10.62 -6.02
CA ASN A 247 28.24 10.25 -6.81
C ASN A 247 28.33 8.77 -7.19
N ALA A 248 27.45 7.93 -6.63
CA ALA A 248 27.28 6.53 -7.01
C ALA A 248 26.63 6.36 -8.40
N TRP A 249 25.97 7.40 -8.93
CA TRP A 249 25.28 7.37 -10.22
C TRP A 249 26.01 8.22 -11.24
N TYR A 250 26.43 7.59 -12.35
CA TYR A 250 27.08 8.30 -13.45
C TYR A 250 26.10 9.27 -14.13
N GLY A 251 24.83 8.90 -14.30
CA GLY A 251 23.81 9.77 -14.86
C GLY A 251 23.62 11.05 -14.05
N TRP A 252 23.67 10.97 -12.71
CA TRP A 252 23.62 12.18 -11.89
C TRP A 252 24.93 12.98 -11.97
N LYS A 253 26.09 12.33 -11.89
CA LYS A 253 27.39 13.00 -11.95
C LYS A 253 27.58 13.79 -13.25
N ASP A 254 27.22 13.17 -14.36
CA ASP A 254 27.47 13.73 -15.68
C ASP A 254 26.44 14.79 -16.08
N TYR A 255 25.22 14.76 -15.53
CA TYR A 255 24.11 15.61 -16.00
C TYR A 255 23.44 16.48 -14.94
N CYS A 256 23.69 16.25 -13.64
CA CYS A 256 23.01 16.93 -12.55
C CYS A 256 23.96 17.70 -11.63
N ASP A 257 25.15 17.17 -11.35
CA ASP A 257 26.10 17.81 -10.44
C ASP A 257 26.54 19.19 -10.95
N GLY A 258 26.35 20.23 -10.12
CA GLY A 258 26.62 21.62 -10.47
C GLY A 258 25.79 22.20 -11.61
N LYS A 259 24.74 21.50 -12.07
CA LYS A 259 23.91 21.89 -13.22
C LYS A 259 22.52 22.36 -12.79
N PRO A 260 21.79 23.10 -13.65
CA PRO A 260 20.40 23.46 -13.36
C PRO A 260 19.54 22.21 -13.20
N LEU A 261 18.93 22.06 -12.01
CA LEU A 261 18.08 20.92 -11.70
C LEU A 261 16.61 21.18 -12.10
N PRO A 262 15.83 20.11 -12.35
CA PRO A 262 14.41 20.24 -12.67
C PRO A 262 13.61 20.94 -11.56
N ASP A 263 12.76 21.90 -11.92
CA ASP A 263 11.84 22.50 -10.95
C ASP A 263 10.75 21.50 -10.55
N VAL A 264 10.64 21.27 -9.24
CA VAL A 264 9.67 20.38 -8.60
C VAL A 264 8.73 21.13 -7.65
N ARG A 265 8.87 22.45 -7.51
CA ARG A 265 8.01 23.27 -6.63
C ARG A 265 6.56 23.22 -7.08
N SER A 266 6.32 23.25 -8.39
CA SER A 266 4.98 23.14 -8.99
C SER A 266 4.33 21.76 -8.85
N CYS A 267 5.06 20.76 -8.33
CA CYS A 267 4.51 19.43 -8.08
C CYS A 267 3.75 19.35 -6.74
N PHE A 268 3.80 20.37 -5.89
CA PHE A 268 3.14 20.38 -4.57
C PHE A 268 2.24 21.60 -4.42
#